data_AF-K0B0C5-F1
#
_entry.id   AF-K0B0C5-F1
#
_cell.length_a   1.000
_cell.length_b   1.000
_cell.length_c   1.000
_cell.angle_alpha   90.00
_cell.angle_beta   90.00
_cell.angle_gamma   90.00
#
_symmetry.space_group_name_H-M   'P 1'
#
loop_
_entity.id
_entity.type
_entity.pdbx_description
1 polymer ?
#
loop_
_entity_poly.entity_id
_entity_poly.type
_entity_poly.pdbx_seq_one_letter_code
_entity_poly.pdbx_strand_id
1 'polypeptide(L)'
;MKKHEDRWFATAKTATRPENMQGFHEDYMLFVVDEASGITAPIMETILGTLSGQKNKLLMCGSPTRTNGVFYDFHNKDRDLYKAHKV
;
A
#
# COMPACT_ATOMS: atom_id res chain seq x y z
N MET A 1 -10.77 34.72 -9.11
CA MET A 1 -10.94 33.27 -9.29
C MET A 1 -10.02 32.57 -8.28
N LYS A 2 -10.57 31.91 -7.26
CA LYS A 2 -9.77 31.06 -6.36
C LYS A 2 -9.41 29.80 -7.14
N LYS A 3 -8.12 29.60 -7.43
CA LYS A 3 -7.61 28.30 -7.89
C LYS A 3 -7.88 27.31 -6.77
N HIS A 4 -8.84 26.41 -6.95
CA HIS A 4 -8.83 25.18 -6.19
C HIS A 4 -7.60 24.42 -6.70
N GLU A 5 -6.56 24.35 -5.88
CA GLU A 5 -5.40 23.51 -6.16
C GLU A 5 -5.91 22.08 -6.40
N ASP A 6 -5.48 21.45 -7.50
CA ASP A 6 -5.99 20.16 -7.94
C ASP A 6 -5.85 19.14 -6.79
N ARG A 7 -6.99 18.82 -6.16
CA ARG A 7 -7.12 18.10 -4.87
C ARG A 7 -6.66 16.63 -4.90
N TRP A 8 -6.13 16.17 -6.02
CA TRP A 8 -5.78 14.77 -6.28
C TRP A 8 -4.46 14.73 -7.02
N PHE A 9 -3.47 14.09 -6.43
CA PHE A 9 -2.17 13.87 -7.05
C PHE A 9 -1.74 12.42 -6.82
N ALA A 10 -0.87 11.93 -7.69
CA ALA A 10 -0.19 10.65 -7.52
C ALA A 10 1.31 10.90 -7.50
N THR A 11 2.02 10.23 -6.59
CA THR A 11 3.49 10.28 -6.51
C THR A 11 4.04 8.87 -6.54
N ALA A 12 5.07 8.64 -7.36
CA ALA A 12 5.79 7.38 -7.40
C ALA A 12 6.97 7.46 -6.44
N LYS A 13 7.11 6.46 -5.57
CA LYS A 13 8.24 6.33 -4.65
C LYS A 13 8.78 4.91 -4.69
N THR A 14 10.10 4.80 -4.73
CA THR A 14 10.76 3.50 -4.61
C THR A 14 10.72 3.04 -3.16
N ALA A 15 10.29 1.79 -2.95
CA ALA A 15 10.24 1.13 -1.66
C ALA A 15 11.63 0.64 -1.21
N THR A 16 12.57 1.58 -1.06
CA THR A 16 13.92 1.32 -0.54
C THR A 16 14.06 1.64 0.94
N ARG A 17 13.29 2.62 1.44
CA ARG A 17 13.40 3.14 2.81
C ARG A 17 12.01 3.31 3.43
N PRO A 18 11.77 2.84 4.66
CA PRO A 18 10.50 3.06 5.36
C PRO A 18 10.12 4.54 5.47
N GLU A 19 11.09 5.41 5.74
CA GLU A 19 10.89 6.86 5.86
C GLU A 19 10.19 7.50 4.64
N ASN A 20 10.38 6.94 3.44
CA ASN A 20 9.76 7.46 2.22
C ASN A 20 8.23 7.28 2.21
N MET A 21 7.72 6.34 2.99
CA MET A 21 6.30 6.00 3.08
C MET A 21 5.63 6.65 4.29
N GLN A 22 6.41 7.30 5.17
CA GLN A 22 5.89 8.03 6.31
C GLN A 22 5.32 9.39 5.89
N GLY A 23 4.38 9.90 6.67
CA GLY A 23 3.80 11.24 6.48
C GLY A 23 2.68 11.32 5.46
N PHE A 24 2.34 10.23 4.76
CA PHE A 24 1.14 10.16 3.95
C PHE A 24 -0.07 9.90 4.85
N HIS A 25 -0.88 10.93 5.06
CA HIS A 25 -2.12 10.81 5.81
C HIS A 25 -3.16 11.77 5.23
N GLU A 26 -4.14 11.21 4.53
CA GLU A 26 -5.30 11.93 3.99
C GLU A 26 -6.56 11.10 4.20
N ASP A 27 -7.72 11.76 4.19
CA ASP A 27 -9.00 11.07 4.34
C ASP A 27 -9.27 10.09 3.20
N TYR A 28 -8.80 10.40 1.99
CA TYR A 28 -8.97 9.61 0.77
C TYR A 28 -7.62 9.28 0.14
N MET A 29 -7.07 8.14 0.52
CA MET A 29 -5.74 7.71 0.07
C MET A 29 -5.78 6.31 -0.54
N LEU A 30 -5.05 6.13 -1.64
CA LEU A 30 -4.82 4.82 -2.26
C LEU A 30 -3.32 4.56 -2.37
N PHE A 31 -2.84 3.52 -1.69
CA PHE A 31 -1.51 2.98 -1.91
C PHE A 31 -1.56 1.88 -2.97
N VAL A 32 -0.71 1.99 -3.98
CA VAL A 32 -0.48 0.92 -4.97
C VAL A 32 0.95 0.44 -4.79
N VAL A 33 1.10 -0.82 -4.41
CA VAL A 33 2.38 -1.48 -4.22
C VAL A 33 2.57 -2.45 -5.36
N ASP A 34 3.46 -2.11 -6.29
CA ASP A 34 3.90 -3.02 -7.34
C ASP A 34 5.04 -3.91 -6.83
N GLU A 35 5.13 -5.13 -7.37
CA GLU A 35 6.04 -6.19 -6.89
C GLU A 35 6.04 -6.35 -5.37
N ALA A 36 4.84 -6.35 -4.76
CA ALA A 36 4.64 -6.40 -3.32
C ALA A 36 5.29 -7.62 -2.65
N SER A 37 5.40 -8.73 -3.39
CA SER A 37 6.11 -9.93 -2.92
C SER A 37 7.59 -9.69 -2.69
N GLY A 38 8.21 -8.64 -3.25
CA GLY A 38 9.62 -8.27 -3.05
C GLY A 38 9.88 -7.29 -1.90
N ILE A 39 8.84 -6.60 -1.40
CA ILE A 39 8.97 -5.53 -0.40
C ILE A 39 9.27 -6.07 0.99
N THR A 40 10.18 -5.41 1.73
CA THR A 40 10.57 -5.85 3.08
C THR A 40 9.47 -5.55 4.10
N ALA A 41 9.40 -6.36 5.16
CA ALA A 41 8.41 -6.19 6.23
C ALA A 41 8.38 -4.78 6.83
N PRO A 42 9.52 -4.11 7.16
CA PRO A 42 9.50 -2.78 7.74
C PRO A 42 8.83 -1.71 6.85
N ILE A 43 8.96 -1.83 5.53
CA ILE A 43 8.33 -0.90 4.59
C ILE A 43 6.83 -1.16 4.54
N MET A 44 6.41 -2.44 4.49
CA MET A 44 5.00 -2.80 4.51
C MET A 44 4.31 -2.39 5.80
N GLU A 45 4.95 -2.60 6.96
CA GLU A 45 4.45 -2.16 8.26
C GLU A 45 4.27 -0.65 8.32
N THR A 46 5.19 0.10 7.72
CA THR A 46 5.07 1.56 7.63
C THR A 46 3.86 1.96 6.79
N ILE A 47 3.67 1.34 5.61
CA ILE A 47 2.49 1.59 4.76
C ILE A 47 1.21 1.26 5.53
N LEU A 48 1.13 0.09 6.17
CA LEU A 48 -0.03 -0.31 6.97
C LEU A 48 -0.31 0.67 8.11
N GLY A 49 0.72 1.20 8.76
CA GLY A 49 0.59 2.23 9.81
C GLY A 49 -0.03 3.55 9.32
N THR A 50 0.10 3.87 8.02
CA THR A 50 -0.54 5.05 7.43
C THR A 50 -2.01 4.83 7.04
N LEU A 51 -2.48 3.58 6.97
CA LEU A 51 -3.84 3.22 6.54
C LEU A 51 -4.85 3.26 7.70
N SER A 52 -4.86 4.35 8.48
CA SER A 52 -5.78 4.54 9.61
C SER A 52 -7.17 5.04 9.19
N GLY A 53 -7.30 5.68 8.03
CA GLY A 53 -8.55 6.27 7.54
C GLY A 53 -9.52 5.24 6.97
N GLN A 54 -10.83 5.41 7.22
CA GLN A 54 -11.86 4.46 6.74
C GLN A 54 -11.95 4.35 5.21
N LYS A 55 -11.51 5.37 4.47
CA LYS A 55 -11.51 5.36 3.00
C LYS A 55 -10.13 5.03 2.42
N ASN A 56 -9.14 4.76 3.27
CA ASN A 56 -7.81 4.39 2.81
C ASN A 56 -7.85 3.00 2.20
N LYS A 57 -7.22 2.85 1.05
CA LYS A 57 -7.18 1.59 0.30
C LYS A 57 -5.74 1.21 0.02
N LEU A 58 -5.50 -0.09 0.01
CA LEU A 58 -4.25 -0.70 -0.37
C LEU A 58 -4.49 -1.67 -1.52
N LEU A 59 -3.78 -1.47 -2.63
CA LEU A 59 -3.70 -2.39 -3.75
C LEU A 59 -2.28 -2.94 -3.79
N MET A 60 -2.15 -4.27 -3.80
CA MET A 60 -0.87 -4.95 -3.93
C MET A 60 -0.89 -5.81 -5.18
N CYS A 61 0.11 -5.59 -6.04
CA CYS A 61 0.34 -6.36 -7.25
C CYS A 61 1.70 -7.06 -7.14
N GLY A 62 1.83 -8.23 -7.74
CA GLY A 62 3.11 -8.93 -7.80
C GLY A 62 2.96 -10.43 -7.93
N SER A 63 4.06 -11.08 -8.29
CA SER A 63 4.13 -12.54 -8.35
C SER A 63 4.37 -13.11 -6.94
N PRO A 64 3.68 -14.17 -6.49
CA PRO A 64 3.90 -14.78 -5.18
C PRO A 64 5.21 -15.56 -5.15
N THR A 65 6.32 -14.85 -5.00
CA THR A 65 7.69 -15.38 -5.01
C THR A 65 8.19 -15.76 -3.62
N ARG A 66 7.57 -15.25 -2.56
CA ARG A 66 7.93 -15.55 -1.17
C ARG A 66 6.75 -16.15 -0.41
N THR A 67 7.05 -17.11 0.46
CA THR A 67 6.06 -17.79 1.33
C THR A 67 5.96 -17.13 2.71
N ASN A 68 6.37 -15.87 2.81
CA ASN A 68 6.38 -15.10 4.05
C ASN A 68 6.16 -13.60 3.76
N GLY A 69 5.87 -12.85 4.83
CA GLY A 69 5.65 -11.40 4.76
C GLY A 69 4.21 -11.01 4.39
N VAL A 70 3.95 -9.70 4.44
CA VAL A 70 2.60 -9.13 4.32
C VAL A 70 1.87 -9.56 3.05
N PHE A 71 2.58 -9.66 1.91
CA PHE A 71 1.96 -10.09 0.65
C PHE A 71 1.50 -11.55 0.69
N TYR A 72 2.25 -12.43 1.37
CA TYR A 72 1.86 -13.82 1.56
C TYR A 72 0.69 -13.93 2.54
N ASP A 73 0.74 -13.19 3.64
CA ASP A 73 -0.31 -13.20 4.67
C ASP A 73 -1.65 -12.70 4.13
N PHE A 74 -1.63 -11.65 3.30
CA PHE A 74 -2.79 -11.17 2.53
C PHE A 74 -3.46 -12.29 1.73
N HIS A 75 -2.66 -13.14 1.10
CA HIS A 75 -3.15 -14.25 0.27
C HIS A 75 -3.49 -15.51 1.07
N ASN A 76 -3.34 -15.53 2.40
CA ASN A 76 -3.53 -16.76 3.19
C ASN A 76 -4.29 -16.51 4.48
N LYS A 77 -3.67 -15.80 5.42
CA LYS A 77 -4.21 -15.57 6.77
C LYS A 77 -5.28 -14.49 6.78
N ASP A 78 -5.06 -13.41 6.03
CA ASP A 78 -5.90 -12.20 6.09
C ASP A 78 -6.92 -12.15 4.94
N ARG A 79 -7.28 -13.29 4.35
CA ARG A 79 -8.20 -13.36 3.20
C ARG A 79 -9.57 -12.74 3.47
N ASP A 80 -10.00 -12.68 4.73
CA ASP A 80 -11.28 -12.06 5.10
C ASP A 80 -11.23 -10.52 5.02
N LEU A 81 -10.04 -9.92 5.10
CA LEU A 81 -9.83 -8.48 5.03
C LEU A 81 -9.60 -7.99 3.60
N TYR A 82 -9.29 -8.90 2.68
CA TYR A 82 -8.76 -8.56 1.38
C TYR A 82 -9.41 -9.34 0.23
N LYS A 83 -9.50 -8.68 -0.93
CA LYS A 83 -9.96 -9.33 -2.17
C LYS A 83 -8.78 -9.62 -3.08
N ALA A 84 -8.47 -10.89 -3.28
CA ALA A 84 -7.48 -11.34 -4.25
C ALA A 84 -8.11 -11.49 -5.65
N HIS A 85 -7.39 -11.06 -6.69
CA HIS A 85 -7.74 -11.30 -8.09
C HIS A 85 -6.55 -11.95 -8.79
N LYS A 86 -6.77 -13.13 -9.37
CA LYS A 86 -5.78 -13.82 -10.18
C LYS A 86 -6.10 -13.56 -11.65
N VAL A 87 -5.15 -12.98 -12.36
CA VAL A 87 -5.18 -12.78 -13.82
C VAL A 87 -4.69 -14.04 -14.52
#